data_AF-A0A950U0B5-F1
#
_entry.id   AF-A0A950U0B5-F1
#
_cell.length_a   1.000
_cell.length_b   1.000
_cell.length_c   1.000
_cell.angle_alpha   90.00
_cell.angle_beta   90.00
_cell.angle_gamma   90.00
#
_symmetry.space_group_name_H-M   'P 1'
#
loop_
_entity.id
_entity.type
_entity.pdbx_description
1 polymer ?
#
loop_
_entity_poly.entity_id
_entity_poly.type
_entity_poly.pdbx_seq_one_letter_code
_entity_poly.pdbx_strand_id
1 'polypeptide(L)'
;MQHSEFKIGGIFGCDGRLWRCTDIGTRTIVAIRIDRVEVGGSPALRRTLSGVEAEAEGWFSGPHYAVVESVFDENDIEGCAPGPGEEDA
;
A
#
# COMPACT_ATOMS: atom_id res chain seq x y z
N MET A 1 -9.66 -8.16 -7.26
CA MET A 1 -9.36 -9.30 -6.35
C MET A 1 -10.56 -9.50 -5.46
N GLN A 2 -10.86 -10.72 -5.02
CA GLN A 2 -11.89 -10.93 -4.01
C GLN A 2 -11.37 -10.58 -2.62
N HIS A 3 -12.27 -10.14 -1.73
CA HIS A 3 -11.92 -9.78 -0.35
C HIS A 3 -11.16 -10.89 0.41
N SER A 4 -11.50 -12.17 0.16
CA SER A 4 -10.85 -13.32 0.78
C SER A 4 -9.42 -13.60 0.29
N GLU A 5 -8.98 -12.96 -0.78
CA GLU A 5 -7.65 -13.15 -1.38
C GLU A 5 -6.60 -12.25 -0.73
N PHE A 6 -7.01 -11.20 -0.02
CA PHE A 6 -6.09 -10.31 0.69
C PHE A 6 -5.43 -11.01 1.87
N LYS A 7 -4.15 -10.67 2.12
CA LYS A 7 -3.35 -11.18 3.23
C LYS A 7 -2.63 -10.02 3.89
N ILE A 8 -2.59 -9.98 5.23
CA ILE A 8 -1.78 -8.99 5.95
C ILE A 8 -0.30 -9.17 5.54
N GLY A 9 0.36 -8.08 5.17
CA GLY A 9 1.70 -8.07 4.58
C GLY A 9 1.76 -8.37 3.08
N GLY A 10 0.67 -8.86 2.49
CA GLY A 10 0.53 -9.09 1.06
C GLY A 10 0.51 -7.80 0.26
N ILE A 11 1.00 -7.86 -0.99
CA ILE A 11 1.09 -6.72 -1.89
C ILE A 11 0.02 -6.84 -2.96
N PHE A 12 -0.68 -5.76 -3.27
CA PHE A 12 -1.65 -5.70 -4.36
C PHE A 12 -1.52 -4.41 -5.17
N GLY A 13 -1.91 -4.48 -6.44
CA GLY A 13 -2.02 -3.33 -7.32
C GLY A 13 -3.44 -2.76 -7.30
N CYS A 14 -3.58 -1.44 -7.20
CA CYS A 14 -4.89 -0.78 -7.33
C CYS A 14 -4.73 0.67 -7.77
N ASP A 15 -5.53 1.13 -8.75
CA ASP A 15 -5.44 2.46 -9.36
C ASP A 15 -4.00 2.83 -9.82
N GLY A 16 -3.29 1.87 -10.41
CA GLY A 16 -1.90 2.06 -10.88
C GLY A 16 -0.87 2.28 -9.76
N ARG A 17 -1.22 1.98 -8.50
CA ARG A 17 -0.34 2.08 -7.32
C ARG A 17 -0.12 0.71 -6.71
N LEU A 18 0.98 0.55 -5.97
CA LEU A 18 1.25 -0.65 -5.20
C LEU A 18 0.95 -0.40 -3.73
N TRP A 19 0.25 -1.35 -3.12
CA TRP A 19 -0.22 -1.29 -1.75
C TRP A 19 0.23 -2.52 -0.98
N ARG A 20 0.56 -2.35 0.30
CA ARG A 20 0.78 -3.46 1.25
C ARG A 20 -0.37 -3.46 2.24
N CYS A 21 -1.11 -4.56 2.30
CA CYS A 21 -2.22 -4.74 3.22
C CYS A 21 -1.72 -4.75 4.67
N THR A 22 -2.30 -3.93 5.53
CA THR A 22 -1.97 -3.82 6.96
C THR A 22 -3.07 -4.36 7.86
N ASP A 23 -4.34 -4.34 7.41
CA ASP A 23 -5.48 -4.92 8.12
C ASP A 23 -6.58 -5.41 7.16
N ILE A 24 -7.36 -6.40 7.61
CA ILE A 24 -8.48 -6.97 6.85
C ILE A 24 -9.73 -6.92 7.73
N GLY A 25 -10.64 -6.01 7.39
CA GLY A 25 -11.97 -5.93 7.98
C GLY A 25 -12.92 -6.95 7.39
N THR A 26 -14.21 -6.88 7.73
CA THR A 26 -15.23 -7.76 7.11
C THR A 26 -15.64 -7.33 5.70
N ARG A 27 -15.49 -6.03 5.40
CA ARG A 27 -15.90 -5.41 4.12
C ARG A 27 -14.87 -4.41 3.61
N THR A 28 -13.72 -4.33 4.25
CA THR A 28 -12.74 -3.28 4.00
C THR A 28 -11.34 -3.84 4.10
N ILE A 29 -10.44 -3.31 3.28
CA ILE A 29 -9.01 -3.57 3.36
C ILE A 29 -8.32 -2.27 3.79
N VAL A 30 -7.41 -2.34 4.75
CA VAL A 30 -6.55 -1.21 5.12
C VAL A 30 -5.16 -1.48 4.57
N ALA A 31 -4.55 -0.49 3.91
CA ALA A 31 -3.25 -0.67 3.29
C ALA A 31 -2.43 0.62 3.24
N ILE A 32 -1.11 0.45 3.18
CA ILE A 32 -0.15 1.53 2.94
C ILE A 32 0.34 1.49 1.50
N ARG A 33 0.55 2.67 0.90
CA ARG A 33 1.14 2.79 -0.44
C ARG A 33 2.66 2.52 -0.36
N ILE A 34 3.18 1.65 -1.23
CA ILE A 34 4.58 1.23 -1.19
C ILE A 34 5.37 1.50 -2.48
N ASP A 35 4.77 2.01 -3.55
CA ASP A 35 5.52 2.36 -4.78
C ASP A 35 6.32 3.67 -4.65
N ARG A 36 5.91 4.59 -3.76
CA ARG A 36 6.60 5.85 -3.48
C ARG A 36 6.13 6.51 -2.18
N VAL A 37 6.94 7.44 -1.67
CA VAL A 37 6.60 8.32 -0.54
C VAL A 37 6.87 9.77 -0.90
N GLU A 38 5.90 10.64 -0.64
CA GLU A 38 6.05 12.09 -0.76
C GLU A 38 6.48 12.69 0.59
N VAL A 39 7.66 13.32 0.61
CA VAL A 39 8.28 13.84 1.82
C VAL A 39 8.41 15.35 1.71
N GLY A 40 8.05 16.07 2.78
CA GLY A 40 8.23 17.52 2.90
C GLY A 40 6.91 18.29 3.02
N GLY A 41 6.80 19.11 4.07
CA GLY A 41 5.57 19.86 4.39
C GLY A 41 5.34 21.13 3.56
N SER A 42 6.32 21.58 2.78
CA SER A 42 6.21 22.77 1.92
C SER A 42 6.54 22.43 0.47
N PRO A 43 5.96 23.13 -0.53
CA PRO A 43 6.24 22.87 -1.95
C PRO A 43 7.72 22.92 -2.32
N ALA A 44 8.50 23.80 -1.67
CA ALA A 44 9.92 23.97 -1.97
C ALA A 44 10.81 22.84 -1.43
N LEU A 45 10.33 22.06 -0.45
CA LEU A 45 11.07 20.94 0.14
C LEU A 45 10.47 19.57 -0.23
N ARG A 46 9.45 19.55 -1.09
CA ARG A 46 8.84 18.29 -1.55
C ARG A 46 9.85 17.48 -2.35
N ARG A 47 10.09 16.26 -1.89
CA ARG A 47 10.82 15.23 -2.63
C ARG A 47 10.00 13.95 -2.65
N THR A 48 10.23 13.13 -3.66
CA THR A 48 9.60 11.82 -3.79
C THR A 48 10.67 10.76 -3.64
N LEU A 49 10.50 9.87 -2.66
CA LEU A 49 11.28 8.66 -2.53
C LEU A 49 10.62 7.56 -3.36
N SER A 50 11.40 6.78 -4.09
CA SER A 50 10.93 5.52 -4.64
C SER A 50 10.57 4.53 -3.52
N GLY A 51 9.78 3.50 -3.84
CA GLY A 51 9.47 2.44 -2.87
C GLY A 51 10.71 1.78 -2.27
N VAL A 52 11.77 1.58 -3.06
CA VAL A 52 13.03 0.98 -2.58
C VAL A 52 13.75 1.90 -1.59
N GLU A 53 13.85 3.19 -1.89
CA GLU A 53 14.46 4.17 -0.99
C GLU A 53 13.66 4.31 0.30
N ALA A 54 12.33 4.39 0.19
CA ALA A 54 11.44 4.48 1.34
C ALA A 54 11.50 3.24 2.25
N GLU A 55 11.56 2.04 1.68
CA GLU A 55 11.75 0.80 2.44
C GLU A 55 13.11 0.80 3.17
N ALA A 56 14.19 1.18 2.48
CA ALA A 56 15.54 1.26 3.07
C ALA A 56 15.64 2.30 4.20
N GLU A 57 14.90 3.40 4.10
CA GLU A 57 14.76 4.42 5.14
C GLU A 57 13.76 4.04 6.26
N GLY A 58 13.10 2.88 6.16
CA GLY A 58 12.20 2.36 7.17
C GLY A 58 10.79 2.98 7.18
N TRP A 59 10.38 3.68 6.12
CA TRP A 59 9.06 4.34 6.06
C TRP A 59 7.88 3.37 6.19
N PHE A 60 8.07 2.12 5.74
CA PHE A 60 7.07 1.05 5.78
C PHE A 60 7.25 0.11 6.99
N SER A 61 8.14 0.45 7.93
CA SER A 61 8.28 -0.28 9.20
C SER A 61 7.24 0.20 10.20
N GLY A 62 6.40 -0.69 10.71
CA GLY A 62 5.37 -0.37 11.69
C GLY A 62 5.04 -1.57 12.61
N PRO A 63 4.09 -1.41 13.55
CA PRO A 63 3.36 -0.17 13.88
C PRO A 63 4.19 0.82 14.73
N HIS A 64 4.03 2.15 14.60
CA HIS A 64 3.25 2.91 13.61
C HIS A 64 4.05 3.16 12.32
N TYR A 65 3.42 3.00 11.16
CA TYR A 65 4.03 3.32 9.88
C TYR A 65 4.26 4.83 9.73
N ALA A 66 5.31 5.23 9.01
CA ALA A 66 5.58 6.64 8.72
C ALA A 66 4.68 7.20 7.59
N VAL A 67 4.00 6.32 6.86
CA VAL A 67 3.05 6.64 5.79
C VAL A 67 1.61 6.47 6.26
N VAL A 68 0.69 7.15 5.57
CA VAL A 68 -0.74 7.06 5.85
C VAL A 68 -1.29 5.70 5.42
N GLU A 69 -2.19 5.17 6.24
CA GLU A 69 -3.05 4.05 5.88
C GLU A 69 -4.27 4.56 5.12
N SER A 70 -4.62 3.84 4.05
CA SER A 70 -5.83 4.07 3.26
C SER A 70 -6.80 2.92 3.49
N VAL A 71 -8.09 3.25 3.56
CA VAL A 71 -9.18 2.27 3.65
C VAL A 71 -9.77 2.09 2.26
N PHE A 72 -9.86 0.84 1.83
CA PHE A 72 -10.52 0.39 0.61
C PHE A 72 -11.83 -0.28 1.02
N ASP A 73 -12.95 0.22 0.52
CA ASP A 73 -14.23 -0.46 0.67
C ASP A 73 -14.40 -1.57 -0.38
N GLU A 74 -15.56 -2.22 -0.36
CA GLU A 74 -15.90 -3.30 -1.28
C GLU A 74 -15.89 -2.90 -2.76
N ASN A 75 -16.23 -1.65 -3.09
CA ASN A 75 -16.18 -1.15 -4.46
C ASN A 75 -14.74 -0.83 -4.87
N ASP A 76 -13.94 -0.30 -3.93
CA ASP A 76 -12.53 0.02 -4.20
C ASP A 76 -11.73 -1.23 -4.55
N ILE A 77 -12.00 -2.38 -3.89
CA ILE A 77 -11.23 -3.62 -4.11
C ILE A 77 -11.57 -4.37 -5.41
N GLU A 78 -12.72 -4.07 -6.05
CA GLU A 78 -13.12 -4.69 -7.32
C GLU A 78 -12.11 -4.39 -8.44
N GLY A 79 -11.52 -3.18 -8.44
CA GLY A 79 -10.52 -2.74 -9.41
C GLY A 79 -9.08 -3.17 -9.11
N CYS A 80 -8.84 -3.88 -7.99
CA CYS A 80 -7.49 -4.27 -7.59
C CYS A 80 -7.06 -5.62 -8.21
N ALA A 81 -5.76 -5.82 -8.35
CA ALA A 81 -5.13 -7.02 -8.89
C ALA A 81 -3.99 -7.52 -7.97
N PRO A 82 -3.62 -8.82 -8.02
CA PRO A 82 -2.50 -9.35 -7.26
C PRO A 82 -1.21 -8.55 -7.48
N GLY A 83 -0.35 -8.50 -6.46
CA GLY A 83 0.91 -7.79 -6.55
C GLY A 83 1.92 -8.48 -7.48
N PRO A 84 3.02 -7.80 -7.86
CA PRO A 84 4.09 -8.42 -8.61
C PRO A 84 4.65 -9.63 -7.84
N GLY A 85 4.70 -10.80 -8.50
CA GLY A 85 5.19 -12.06 -7.92
C GLY A 85 4.13 -12.98 -7.29
N GLU A 86 2.83 -12.64 -7.37
CA GLU A 86 1.72 -13.50 -6.95
C GLU A 86 1.02 -14.24 -8.12
N GLU A 87 1.48 -14.08 -9.36
CA GLU A 87 0.84 -14.67 -10.55
C GLU A 87 0.98 -16.21 -10.67
N ASP A 88 1.79 -16.85 -9.82
CA ASP A 88 2.15 -18.28 -9.91
C ASP A 88 1.98 -19.08 -8.58
N ALA A 89 1.20 -18.59 -7.61
CA ALA A 89 1.05 -19.24 -6.28
C ALA A 89 -0.30 -19.95 -6.07
#